data_AF-A0A7D5EI91-F1
#
_entry.id   AF-A0A7D5EI91-F1
#
_cell.length_a   1.000
_cell.length_b   1.000
_cell.length_c   1.000
_cell.angle_alpha   90.00
_cell.angle_beta   90.00
_cell.angle_gamma   90.00
#
_symmetry.space_group_name_H-M   'P 1'
#
loop_
_entity.id
_entity.type
_entity.pdbx_description
1 polymer ?
#
loop_
_entity_poly.entity_id
_entity_poly.type
_entity_poly.pdbx_seq_one_letter_code
_entity_poly.pdbx_strand_id
1 'polypeptide(L)'
;MVEELIILVVAIVVAVVLYKLLKTATKMAVNAILGLLVLIVANTVLGLGIAYDWLVILICAVAGVVGALLIIVLNYTGIAFV
;
A
#
# COMPACT_ATOMS: atom_id res chain seq x y z
N MET A 1 0.11 28.07 -34.69
CA MET A 1 1.01 28.83 -33.79
C MET A 1 0.48 28.88 -32.35
N VAL A 2 -0.58 29.64 -32.03
CA VAL A 2 -1.03 29.81 -30.62
C VAL A 2 -1.85 28.61 -30.11
N GLU A 3 -2.70 28.01 -30.96
CA GLU A 3 -3.54 26.86 -30.59
C GLU A 3 -2.70 25.61 -30.26
N GLU A 4 -1.68 25.31 -31.07
CA GLU A 4 -0.75 24.20 -30.83
C GLU A 4 0.00 24.38 -29.51
N LEU A 5 0.38 25.61 -29.18
CA LEU A 5 1.03 25.93 -27.91
C LEU A 5 0.10 25.71 -26.72
N ILE A 6 -1.18 26.10 -26.83
CA ILE A 6 -2.18 25.87 -25.79
C ILE A 6 -2.41 24.36 -25.58
N ILE A 7 -2.57 23.60 -26.66
CA ILE A 7 -2.77 22.14 -26.59
C ILE A 7 -1.55 21.46 -25.97
N LEU A 8 -0.33 21.87 -26.34
CA LEU A 8 0.91 21.35 -25.77
C LEU A 8 0.97 21.59 -24.26
N VAL A 9 0.66 22.81 -23.80
CA VAL A 9 0.68 23.15 -22.37
C VAL A 9 -0.35 22.33 -21.59
N VAL A 10 -1.58 22.21 -22.12
CA VAL A 10 -2.63 21.38 -21.48
C VAL A 10 -2.21 19.91 -21.41
N ALA A 11 -1.64 19.36 -22.49
CA ALA A 11 -1.16 17.99 -22.52
C ALA A 11 -0.07 17.72 -21.47
N ILE A 12 0.88 18.65 -21.30
CA ILE A 12 1.92 18.56 -20.27
C ILE A 12 1.31 18.58 -18.87
N VAL A 13 0.36 19.48 -18.60
CA VAL A 13 -0.32 19.55 -17.30
C VAL A 13 -1.04 18.23 -16.99
N VAL A 14 -1.79 17.69 -17.95
CA VAL A 14 -2.48 16.40 -17.81
C VAL A 14 -1.49 15.27 -17.54
N ALA A 15 -0.39 15.19 -18.30
CA ALA A 15 0.64 14.17 -18.11
C ALA A 15 1.28 14.25 -16.70
N VAL A 16 1.57 15.44 -16.20
CA VAL A 16 2.14 15.64 -14.86
C VAL A 16 1.16 15.21 -13.76
N VAL A 17 -0.13 15.56 -13.90
CA VAL A 17 -1.17 15.16 -12.96
C VAL A 17 -1.33 13.63 -12.95
N LEU A 18 -1.42 12.99 -14.11
CA LEU A 18 -1.49 11.53 -14.20
C LEU A 18 -0.25 10.87 -13.58
N TYR A 19 0.96 11.38 -13.87
CA TYR A 19 2.19 10.83 -13.30
C TYR A 19 2.20 10.87 -11.77
N LYS A 20 1.72 11.96 -11.16
CA LYS A 20 1.61 12.06 -9.70
C LYS A 20 0.59 11.09 -9.10
N LEU A 21 -0.55 10.88 -9.77
CA LEU A 21 -1.57 9.92 -9.34
C LEU A 21 -1.04 8.50 -9.42
N LEU A 22 -0.45 8.12 -10.57
CA LEU A 22 0.19 6.82 -10.77
C LEU A 22 1.26 6.56 -9.71
N LYS A 23 2.16 7.53 -9.48
CA LYS A 23 3.24 7.40 -8.49
C LYS A 23 2.72 7.22 -7.06
N THR A 24 1.59 7.82 -6.72
CA THR A 24 0.93 7.63 -5.42
C THR A 24 0.38 6.22 -5.29
N ALA A 25 -0.30 5.72 -6.33
CA ALA A 25 -0.81 4.34 -6.35
C ALA A 25 0.34 3.31 -6.27
N THR A 26 1.44 3.55 -6.99
CA THR A 26 2.62 2.66 -6.91
C THR A 26 3.22 2.66 -5.52
N LYS A 27 3.31 3.81 -4.84
CA LYS A 27 3.78 3.87 -3.45
C LYS A 27 2.89 3.09 -2.49
N MET A 28 1.57 3.17 -2.66
CA MET A 28 0.60 2.42 -1.85
C MET A 28 0.78 0.91 -2.06
N ALA A 29 0.97 0.47 -3.30
CA ALA A 29 1.24 -0.93 -3.62
C ALA A 29 2.55 -1.42 -2.99
N VAL A 30 3.63 -0.63 -3.06
CA VAL A 30 4.92 -0.98 -2.42
C VAL A 30 4.77 -1.09 -0.92
N ASN A 31 4.03 -0.17 -0.29
CA ASN A 31 3.80 -0.19 1.16
C ASN A 31 2.98 -1.43 1.58
N ALA A 32 1.97 -1.79 0.78
CA ALA A 32 1.19 -3.01 0.95
C ALA A 32 2.07 -4.27 0.86
N ILE A 33 2.93 -4.34 -0.16
CA ILE A 33 3.83 -5.48 -0.38
C ILE A 33 4.84 -5.58 0.76
N LEU A 34 5.45 -4.47 1.20
CA LEU A 34 6.37 -4.46 2.33
C LEU A 34 5.68 -4.89 3.64
N GLY A 35 4.47 -4.38 3.90
CA GLY A 35 3.66 -4.79 5.04
C GLY A 35 3.33 -6.29 5.00
N LEU A 36 2.84 -6.79 3.86
CA LEU A 36 2.56 -8.22 3.70
C LEU A 36 3.82 -9.07 3.84
N LEU A 37 4.95 -8.65 3.28
CA LEU A 37 6.21 -9.37 3.41
C LEU A 37 6.61 -9.51 4.88
N VAL A 38 6.50 -8.44 5.67
CA VAL A 38 6.76 -8.48 7.11
C VAL A 38 5.78 -9.41 7.82
N LEU A 39 4.50 -9.38 7.44
CA LEU A 39 3.48 -10.27 8.01
C LEU A 39 3.75 -11.74 7.69
N ILE A 40 4.18 -12.05 6.47
CA ILE A 40 4.56 -13.41 6.04
C ILE A 40 5.75 -13.89 6.85
N VAL A 41 6.80 -13.08 6.99
CA VAL A 41 7.99 -13.43 7.78
C VAL A 41 7.62 -13.61 9.25
N ALA A 42 6.79 -12.74 9.81
CA ALA A 42 6.31 -12.88 11.17
C ALA A 42 5.49 -14.16 11.35
N ASN A 43 4.61 -14.49 10.40
CA ASN A 43 3.81 -15.69 10.45
C ASN A 43 4.67 -16.96 10.34
N THR A 44 5.72 -16.97 9.52
CA THR A 44 6.62 -18.14 9.39
C THR A 44 7.57 -18.29 10.57
N VAL A 45 8.05 -17.19 11.16
CA VAL A 45 9.00 -17.22 12.29
C VAL A 45 8.29 -17.39 13.63
N LEU A 46 7.15 -16.73 13.84
CA LEU A 46 6.40 -16.74 15.10
C LEU A 46 5.23 -17.74 15.08
N GLY A 47 4.88 -18.31 13.93
CA GLY A 47 3.80 -19.29 13.79
C GLY A 47 2.40 -18.71 13.99
N LEU A 48 2.20 -17.41 13.73
CA LEU A 48 1.02 -16.65 14.17
C LEU A 48 -0.31 -16.96 13.45
N GLY A 49 -0.35 -17.88 12.49
CA GLY A 49 -1.59 -18.31 11.82
C GLY A 49 -2.41 -17.20 11.13
N ILE A 50 -1.84 -15.99 10.97
CA ILE A 50 -2.61 -14.80 10.58
C ILE A 50 -3.23 -15.00 9.20
N ALA A 51 -4.56 -14.88 9.12
CA ALA A 51 -5.28 -14.93 7.85
C ALA A 51 -5.04 -13.66 7.02
N TYR A 52 -4.71 -13.84 5.74
CA TYR A 52 -4.53 -12.73 4.79
C TYR A 52 -5.88 -12.28 4.21
N ASP A 53 -6.76 -11.76 5.07
CA ASP A 53 -8.07 -11.24 4.65
C ASP A 53 -7.95 -9.89 3.92
N TRP A 54 -8.99 -9.51 3.19
CA TRP A 54 -9.10 -8.22 2.51
C TRP A 54 -8.83 -7.04 3.45
N LEU A 55 -9.26 -7.13 4.73
CA LEU A 55 -8.96 -6.10 5.73
C LEU A 55 -7.46 -6.00 6.04
N VAL A 56 -6.75 -7.12 6.18
CA VAL A 56 -5.31 -7.15 6.47
C VAL A 56 -4.53 -6.50 5.33
N ILE A 57 -4.89 -6.84 4.08
CA ILE A 57 -4.28 -6.26 2.89
C ILE A 57 -4.53 -4.75 2.84
N LEU A 58 -5.74 -4.30 3.18
CA LEU A 58 -6.09 -2.88 3.19
C LEU A 58 -5.34 -2.10 4.27
N ILE A 59 -5.23 -2.66 5.48
CA ILE A 59 -4.45 -2.07 6.58
C ILE A 59 -2.97 -1.97 6.20
N CYS A 60 -2.40 -3.03 5.62
CA CYS A 60 -1.03 -3.01 5.10
C CYS A 60 -0.86 -2.02 3.93
N ALA A 61 -1.87 -1.81 3.08
CA ALA A 61 -1.77 -0.83 2.00
C ALA A 61 -1.75 0.63 2.52
N VAL A 62 -2.55 0.92 3.54
CA VAL A 62 -2.65 2.26 4.14
C VAL A 62 -1.48 2.55 5.09
N ALA A 63 -1.21 1.64 6.03
CA ALA A 63 -0.22 1.82 7.10
C ALA A 63 1.12 1.12 6.84
N GLY A 64 1.20 0.23 5.85
CA GLY A 64 2.46 -0.41 5.45
C GLY A 64 3.01 -1.40 6.45
N VAL A 65 4.33 -1.30 6.65
CA VAL A 65 5.07 -2.03 7.68
C VAL A 65 4.52 -1.75 9.08
N VAL A 66 4.11 -0.51 9.36
CA VAL A 66 3.50 -0.16 10.66
C VAL A 66 2.17 -0.89 10.86
N GLY A 67 1.38 -1.01 9.78
CA GLY A 67 0.14 -1.80 9.78
C GLY A 67 0.40 -3.28 10.07
N ALA A 68 1.42 -3.86 9.45
CA ALA A 68 1.80 -5.25 9.69
C ALA A 68 2.20 -5.51 11.15
N LEU A 69 2.99 -4.61 11.75
CA LEU A 69 3.35 -4.69 13.17
C LEU A 69 2.13 -4.63 14.09
N LEU A 70 1.17 -3.75 13.82
CA LEU A 70 -0.08 -3.67 14.58
C LEU A 70 -0.88 -4.98 14.51
N ILE A 71 -0.99 -5.59 13.32
CA ILE A 71 -1.71 -6.85 13.12
C ILE A 71 -1.04 -7.98 13.89
N ILE A 72 0.30 -8.05 13.85
CA ILE A 72 1.08 -9.03 14.62
C ILE A 72 0.81 -8.90 16.12
N VAL A 73 0.81 -7.67 16.65
CA VAL A 73 0.52 -7.42 18.07
C VAL A 73 -0.93 -7.81 18.40
N LEU A 74 -1.90 -7.45 17.55
CA LEU A 74 -3.31 -7.78 17.76
C LEU A 74 -3.56 -9.30 17.77
N ASN A 75 -2.97 -10.03 16.83
CA ASN A 75 -3.04 -11.49 16.79
C ASN A 75 -2.34 -12.11 18.00
N TYR A 76 -1.16 -11.60 18.39
CA TYR A 76 -0.45 -12.08 19.58
C TYR A 76 -1.25 -11.88 20.87
N THR A 77 -2.02 -10.78 20.98
CA THR A 77 -2.94 -10.54 22.10
C THR A 77 -4.28 -11.30 22.01
N GLY A 78 -4.54 -12.00 20.91
CA GLY A 78 -5.76 -12.77 20.69
C GLY A 78 -7.02 -11.93 20.45
N ILE A 79 -6.88 -10.62 20.21
CA ILE A 79 -8.02 -9.68 20.11
C ILE A 79 -8.61 -9.70 18.69
N ALA A 80 -7.79 -9.87 17.67
CA ALA A 80 -8.21 -9.88 16.28
C ALA A 80 -7.20 -10.60 15.36
N PHE A 81 -7.68 -11.04 14.20
CA PHE A 81 -6.89 -11.76 13.19
C PHE A 81 -6.31 -13.11 13.65
N VAL A 82 -6.92 -13.73 14.67
CA VAL A 82 -6.67 -15.11 15.15
C VAL A 82 -7.15 -16.13 14.13
#